data_AF-A0A419JPB1-F1
#
_entry.id   AF-A0A419JPB1-F1
#
_cell.length_a   1.000
_cell.length_b   1.000
_cell.length_c   1.000
_cell.angle_alpha   90.00
_cell.angle_beta   90.00
_cell.angle_gamma   90.00
#
_symmetry.space_group_name_H-M   'P 1'
#
loop_
_entity.id
_entity.type
_entity.pdbx_description
1 polymer ?
#
loop_
_entity_poly.entity_id
_entity_poly.type
_entity_poly.pdbx_seq_one_letter_code
_entity_poly.pdbx_strand_id
1 'polypeptide(L)'
;MRRLEKTSSFSSFRRGASGLGRRVAPRHRYRAKRLRSPYWRPGFDYVDFIVSKVKNVVENRDVLVISEKAISAASGNMIDEAFFKPSLTARFLARFWMRIV
;
A
#
# COMPACT_ATOMS: atom_id res chain seq x y z
N MET A 1 45.12 -38.51 19.11
CA MET A 1 45.53 -39.92 19.27
C MET A 1 44.29 -40.79 19.08
N ARG A 2 44.27 -41.63 18.03
CA ARG A 2 43.51 -42.89 17.75
C ARG A 2 42.28 -43.19 18.65
N ARG A 3 41.09 -43.61 18.18
CA ARG A 3 40.72 -44.68 17.21
C ARG A 3 39.16 -44.68 17.12
N LEU A 4 38.52 -44.41 15.98
CA LEU A 4 38.01 -45.33 14.93
C LEU A 4 36.75 -46.18 15.26
N GLU A 5 35.84 -46.16 14.26
CA GLU A 5 34.94 -47.24 13.76
C GLU A 5 33.47 -47.32 14.22
N LYS A 6 32.58 -46.87 13.32
CA LYS A 6 31.61 -47.70 12.56
C LYS A 6 30.86 -46.76 11.60
N THR A 7 31.05 -46.75 10.28
CA THR A 7 30.90 -47.79 9.26
C THR A 7 29.44 -48.15 8.98
N SER A 8 29.03 -47.79 7.76
CA SER A 8 28.04 -48.45 6.89
C SER A 8 26.57 -48.02 6.92
N SER A 9 26.26 -47.23 5.89
CA SER A 9 25.40 -47.63 4.76
C SER A 9 23.92 -47.86 5.06
N PHE A 10 23.10 -46.91 4.60
CA PHE A 10 21.75 -47.22 4.14
C PHE A 10 21.48 -46.49 2.82
N SER A 11 21.97 -47.10 1.74
CA SER A 11 21.44 -46.85 0.41
C SER A 11 20.04 -47.48 0.30
N SER A 12 19.02 -46.68 0.00
CA SER A 12 17.96 -47.13 -0.91
C SER A 12 17.14 -45.95 -1.43
N PHE A 13 17.55 -45.54 -2.63
CA PHE A 13 16.69 -45.13 -3.72
C PHE A 13 15.26 -45.70 -3.66
N ARG A 14 14.26 -44.82 -3.61
CA ARG A 14 12.98 -44.99 -4.31
C ARG A 14 12.65 -43.69 -5.04
N ARG A 15 12.77 -43.74 -6.38
CA ARG A 15 11.97 -42.91 -7.29
C ARG A 15 10.51 -43.30 -7.11
N GLY A 16 9.63 -42.32 -7.01
CA GLY A 16 8.19 -42.56 -6.97
C GLY A 16 7.39 -41.26 -7.11
N ALA A 17 7.00 -40.99 -8.35
CA ALA A 17 5.74 -40.33 -8.71
C ALA A 17 5.55 -38.86 -8.31
N SER A 18 5.81 -37.99 -9.29
CA SER A 18 4.77 -37.15 -9.88
C SER A 18 3.75 -36.53 -8.91
N GLY A 19 4.19 -35.46 -8.25
CA GLY A 19 3.32 -34.38 -7.84
C GLY A 19 3.92 -33.09 -8.38
N LEU A 20 3.71 -32.78 -9.67
CA LEU A 20 3.83 -31.40 -10.13
C LEU A 20 2.66 -30.63 -9.50
N GLY A 21 2.71 -30.48 -8.17
CA GLY A 21 1.90 -29.54 -7.43
C GLY A 21 2.22 -28.20 -8.04
N ARG A 22 1.31 -27.72 -8.88
CA ARG A 22 1.27 -26.35 -9.35
C ARG A 22 1.59 -25.51 -8.12
N ARG A 23 2.77 -24.89 -8.04
CA ARG A 23 3.04 -23.90 -7.00
C ARG A 23 2.07 -22.76 -7.29
N VAL A 24 0.87 -22.85 -6.72
CA VAL A 24 -0.07 -21.74 -6.71
C VAL A 24 0.60 -20.72 -5.81
N ALA A 25 1.30 -19.76 -6.41
CA ALA A 25 1.86 -18.64 -5.69
C ALA A 25 0.74 -18.03 -4.82
N PRO A 26 0.98 -17.72 -3.53
CA PRO A 26 -0.05 -17.20 -2.66
C PRO A 26 -0.64 -15.93 -3.28
N ARG A 27 -1.97 -15.88 -3.41
CA ARG A 27 -2.72 -14.86 -4.16
C ARG A 27 -2.73 -13.45 -3.53
N HIS A 28 -1.95 -13.18 -2.48
CA HIS A 28 -1.81 -11.83 -1.91
C HIS A 28 -0.33 -11.52 -1.68
N ARG A 29 0.31 -10.91 -2.69
CA ARG A 29 1.75 -10.62 -2.69
C ARG A 29 2.14 -9.36 -1.89
N TYR A 30 1.15 -8.60 -1.43
CA TYR A 30 1.34 -7.34 -0.73
C TYR A 30 0.46 -7.28 0.52
N ARG A 31 1.00 -6.70 1.59
CA ARG A 31 0.30 -6.45 2.85
C ARG A 31 0.17 -4.94 3.05
N ALA A 32 -1.06 -4.45 3.18
CA ALA A 32 -1.31 -3.04 3.47
C ALA A 32 -1.28 -2.80 4.99
N LYS A 33 -0.55 -1.78 5.43
CA LYS A 33 -0.56 -1.31 6.82
C LYS A 33 -1.06 0.13 6.86
N ARG A 34 -2.20 0.35 7.51
CA ARG A 34 -2.76 1.71 7.69
C ARG A 34 -2.00 2.44 8.78
N LEU A 35 -1.51 3.63 8.46
CA LEU A 35 -0.95 4.57 9.45
C LEU A 35 -2.05 5.51 9.93
N ARG A 36 -2.13 5.76 11.25
CA ARG A 36 -3.04 6.76 11.78
C ARG A 36 -2.42 8.15 11.61
N SER A 37 -3.22 9.08 11.12
CA SER A 37 -2.87 10.50 11.07
C SER A 37 -3.94 11.36 11.75
N PRO A 38 -3.57 12.53 12.28
CA PRO A 38 -4.54 13.56 12.58
C PRO A 38 -5.20 14.07 11.29
N TYR A 39 -6.21 14.92 11.44
CA TYR A 39 -6.81 15.61 10.32
C TYR A 39 -5.83 16.64 9.74
N TRP A 40 -5.59 16.59 8.43
CA TRP A 40 -4.68 17.52 7.76
C TRP A 40 -5.44 18.81 7.45
N ARG A 41 -4.86 19.93 7.87
CA ARG A 41 -5.38 21.28 7.65
C ARG A 41 -4.44 22.05 6.72
N PRO A 42 -4.91 23.12 6.06
CA PRO A 42 -4.02 24.02 5.34
C PRO A 42 -2.83 24.44 6.20
N GLY A 43 -1.61 24.33 5.66
CA GLY A 43 -0.36 24.63 6.37
C GLY A 43 0.16 23.52 7.27
N PHE A 44 -0.43 22.32 7.24
CA PHE A 44 0.08 21.17 7.99
C PHE A 44 1.40 20.68 7.40
N ASP A 45 2.45 20.52 8.22
CA ASP A 45 3.72 19.93 7.79
C ASP A 45 3.56 18.41 7.62
N TYR A 46 3.11 18.01 6.43
CA TYR A 46 2.89 16.62 6.07
C TYR A 46 4.21 15.87 5.85
N VAL A 47 5.31 16.54 5.48
CA VAL A 47 6.58 15.88 5.17
C VAL A 47 7.21 15.34 6.44
N ASP A 48 7.42 16.19 7.44
CA ASP A 48 7.99 15.76 8.72
C ASP A 48 7.07 14.75 9.42
N PHE A 49 5.75 14.98 9.36
CA PHE A 49 4.76 14.04 9.88
C PHE A 49 4.87 12.67 9.21
N ILE A 50 4.94 12.59 7.88
CA ILE A 50 5.07 11.31 7.17
C ILE A 50 6.37 10.62 7.58
N VAL A 51 7.51 11.32 7.52
CA VAL A 51 8.84 10.77 7.84
C VAL A 51 8.85 10.21 9.26
N SER A 52 8.33 10.96 10.24
CA SER A 52 8.26 10.54 11.64
C SER A 52 7.41 9.28 11.86
N LYS A 53 6.37 9.07 11.03
CA LYS A 53 5.47 7.91 11.11
C LYS A 53 5.99 6.68 10.38
N VAL A 54 6.67 6.86 9.24
CA VAL A 54 7.11 5.74 8.39
C VAL A 54 8.46 5.17 8.83
N LYS A 55 9.34 5.97 9.46
CA LYS A 55 10.74 5.59 9.77
C LYS A 55 10.93 4.25 10.47
N ASN A 56 9.98 3.83 11.30
CA ASN A 56 10.04 2.58 12.08
C ASN A 56 9.11 1.48 11.53
N VAL A 57 8.54 1.71 10.34
CA VAL A 57 7.48 0.86 9.77
C VAL A 57 7.82 0.36 8.37
N VAL A 58 8.58 1.14 7.58
CA VAL A 58 8.86 0.80 6.18
C VAL A 58 10.27 0.24 6.02
N GLU A 59 10.40 -0.73 5.11
CA GLU A 59 11.67 -1.31 4.69
C GLU A 59 12.00 -0.92 3.24
N ASN A 60 13.24 -1.19 2.82
CA ASN A 60 13.62 -0.93 1.44
C ASN A 60 12.77 -1.78 0.48
N ARG A 61 12.26 -1.16 -0.59
CA ARG A 61 11.27 -1.71 -1.55
C ARG A 61 9.80 -1.68 -1.11
N ASP A 62 9.47 -1.12 0.05
CA ASP A 62 8.08 -0.81 0.38
C ASP A 62 7.56 0.40 -0.42
N VAL A 63 6.25 0.44 -0.64
CA VAL A 63 5.57 1.54 -1.32
C VAL A 63 4.71 2.31 -0.34
N LEU A 64 4.95 3.62 -0.24
CA LEU A 64 4.11 4.54 0.51
C LEU A 64 3.01 5.10 -0.40
N VAL A 65 1.75 4.89 -0.02
CA VAL A 65 0.58 5.42 -0.74
C VAL A 65 -0.03 6.57 0.06
N ILE A 66 -0.14 7.74 -0.57
CA ILE A 66 -0.76 8.94 -0.01
C ILE A 66 -1.84 9.40 -0.97
N SER A 67 -2.99 9.82 -0.45
CA SER A 67 -4.03 10.44 -1.28
C SER A 67 -3.57 11.82 -1.71
N GLU A 68 -3.66 12.12 -3.01
CA GLU A 68 -3.47 13.47 -3.53
C GLU A 68 -4.31 14.51 -2.77
N LYS A 69 -5.55 14.14 -2.40
CA LYS A 69 -6.44 15.01 -1.62
C LYS A 69 -5.85 15.41 -0.27
N ALA A 70 -5.09 14.53 0.37
CA ALA A 70 -4.41 14.85 1.63
C ALA A 70 -3.32 15.91 1.40
N ILE A 71 -2.46 15.69 0.39
CA ILE A 71 -1.41 16.65 0.03
C ILE A 71 -2.03 17.99 -0.34
N SER A 72 -3.06 17.99 -1.18
CA SER A 72 -3.80 19.20 -1.59
C SER A 72 -4.38 19.98 -0.39
N ALA A 73 -4.96 19.28 0.58
CA ALA A 73 -5.47 19.88 1.81
C ALA A 73 -4.36 20.53 2.64
N ALA A 74 -3.22 19.84 2.82
CA ALA A 74 -2.10 20.35 3.61
C ALA A 74 -1.35 21.49 2.91
N SER A 75 -1.25 21.44 1.58
CA SER A 75 -0.68 22.51 0.74
C SER A 75 -1.57 23.76 0.65
N GLY A 76 -2.80 23.73 1.19
CA GLY A 76 -3.69 24.89 1.21
C GLY A 76 -4.45 25.13 -0.10
N ASN A 77 -4.60 24.11 -0.93
CA ASN A 77 -5.35 24.20 -2.19
C ASN A 77 -6.88 24.11 -2.01
N MET A 78 -7.37 24.24 -0.78
CA MET A 78 -8.80 24.37 -0.52
C MET A 78 -9.24 25.79 -0.88
N ILE A 79 -10.19 25.87 -1.81
CA ILE A 79 -10.75 27.14 -2.28
C ILE A 79 -12.19 27.22 -1.80
N ASP A 80 -12.61 28.40 -1.35
CA ASP A 80 -14.01 28.66 -1.03
C ASP A 80 -14.83 28.81 -2.32
N GLU A 81 -15.76 27.88 -2.53
CA GLU A 81 -16.62 27.80 -3.69
C GLU A 81 -17.62 28.96 -3.77
N ALA A 82 -17.91 29.65 -2.65
CA ALA A 82 -18.86 30.77 -2.62
C ALA A 82 -18.42 31.95 -3.51
N PHE A 83 -17.12 32.11 -3.74
CA PHE A 83 -16.58 33.16 -4.60
C PHE A 83 -16.71 32.85 -6.11
N PHE A 84 -17.10 31.63 -6.49
CA PHE A 84 -17.16 31.21 -7.88
C PHE A 84 -18.58 31.24 -8.43
N LYS A 85 -18.77 31.94 -9.55
CA LYS A 85 -20.04 31.94 -10.28
C LYS A 85 -20.11 30.69 -11.17
N PRO A 86 -21.08 29.78 -10.97
CA PRO A 86 -21.17 28.58 -11.76
C PRO A 86 -21.58 28.89 -13.20
N SER A 87 -20.92 28.27 -14.16
CA SER A 87 -21.29 28.35 -15.58
C SER A 87 -22.59 27.59 -15.87
N LEU A 88 -23.22 27.87 -17.01
CA LEU A 88 -24.41 27.13 -17.46
C LEU A 88 -24.17 25.61 -17.53
N THR A 89 -22.98 25.19 -17.98
CA THR A 89 -22.58 23.79 -18.03
C THR A 89 -22.41 23.18 -16.64
N ALA A 90 -21.79 23.91 -15.70
CA ALA A 90 -21.69 23.47 -14.31
C ALA A 90 -23.06 23.27 -13.66
N ARG A 91 -24.02 24.18 -13.93
CA ARG A 91 -25.41 24.05 -13.45
C ARG A 91 -26.11 22.84 -14.06
N PHE A 92 -25.86 22.54 -15.34
CA PHE A 92 -26.41 21.35 -15.99
C PHE A 92 -25.86 20.06 -15.37
N LEU A 93 -24.52 19.96 -15.24
CA LEU A 93 -23.84 18.83 -14.59
C LEU A 93 -24.38 18.61 -13.16
N ALA A 94 -24.50 19.69 -12.38
CA ALA A 94 -24.96 19.58 -11.01
C ALA A 94 -26.43 19.15 -10.88
N ARG A 95 -27.32 19.59 -11.77
CA ARG A 95 -28.77 19.32 -11.65
C ARG A 95 -29.19 18.00 -12.30
N PHE A 96 -28.56 17.62 -13.40
CA PHE A 96 -28.98 16.45 -14.18
C PHE A 96 -28.03 15.26 -13.95
N TRP A 97 -26.72 15.46 -14.06
CA TRP A 97 -25.78 14.34 -13.96
C TRP A 97 -25.66 13.81 -12.53
N MET A 98 -25.38 14.68 -11.56
CA MET A 98 -25.21 14.27 -10.15
C MET A 98 -26.50 13.77 -9.48
N ARG A 99 -27.66 13.98 -10.10
CA ARG A 99 -28.96 13.60 -9.54
C ARG A 99 -29.53 12.31 -10.16
N ILE A 100 -29.03 11.93 -11.34
CA ILE A 100 -29.47 10.73 -12.06
C ILE A 100 -28.55 9.54 -11.80
N VAL A 101 -27.25 9.78 -11.59
CA VAL A 101 -26.27 8.78 -11.13
C VAL A 101 -26.41 8.57 -9.63
#